data_AF-A0A1M5S7Q9-F1
#
_entry.id   AF-A0A1M5S7Q9-F1
#
_cell.length_a   1.000
_cell.length_b   1.000
_cell.length_c   1.000
_cell.angle_alpha   90.00
_cell.angle_beta   90.00
_cell.angle_gamma   90.00
#
_symmetry.space_group_name_H-M   'P 1'
#
loop_
_entity.id
_entity.type
_entity.pdbx_description
1 polymer ?
#
loop_
_entity_poly.entity_id
_entity_poly.type
_entity_poly.pdbx_seq_one_letter_code
_entity_poly.pdbx_strand_id
1 'polypeptide(L)'
;MTRCKECYAEENRITPLLREEDCLQNHEQYICGVCGRCICIGKDEKRNVQRWNFPFKSLDIAKLYLRTADFTMKKPCGIYEIFNITGRKSYKIFTSIEELQSYLKKNKDKTCYLMKPVYIKDRYEEFPNTKIKFLNKIEVERYLFEKLKR
;
A
#
# COMPACT_ATOMS: atom_id res chain seq x y z
N MET A 1 3.50 10.89 17.57
CA MET A 1 3.29 11.52 16.25
C MET A 1 1.86 11.28 15.81
N THR A 2 1.17 12.29 15.29
CA THR A 2 -0.19 12.13 14.75
C THR A 2 -0.12 11.41 13.41
N ARG A 3 -1.07 10.50 13.15
CA ARG A 3 -1.20 9.78 11.87
C ARG A 3 -1.20 10.75 10.69
N CYS A 4 -0.33 10.52 9.71
CA CYS A 4 -0.21 11.40 8.54
C CYS A 4 -1.51 11.40 7.71
N LYS A 5 -2.06 12.59 7.44
CA LYS A 5 -3.32 12.75 6.70
C LYS A 5 -3.28 12.22 5.27
N GLU A 6 -2.11 12.25 4.63
CA GLU A 6 -1.92 11.79 3.25
C GLU A 6 -1.63 10.30 3.16
N CYS A 7 -0.56 9.84 3.81
CA CYS A 7 -0.11 8.45 3.67
C CYS A 7 -0.61 7.50 4.76
N TYR A 8 -1.40 8.01 5.71
CA TYR A 8 -2.07 7.26 6.77
C TYR A 8 -1.14 6.47 7.72
N ALA A 9 0.16 6.75 7.68
CA ALA A 9 1.15 6.11 8.53
C ALA A 9 1.39 6.95 9.78
N GLU A 10 1.66 6.27 10.90
CA GLU A 10 2.09 6.89 12.15
C GLU A 10 3.61 7.11 12.15
N GLU A 11 4.35 6.21 11.51
CA GLU A 11 5.81 6.31 11.32
C GLU A 11 6.18 6.73 9.90
N ASN A 12 6.93 7.82 9.79
CA ASN A 12 7.19 8.50 8.51
C ASN A 12 8.22 7.82 7.59
N ARG A 13 8.99 6.81 8.05
CA ARG A 13 9.86 5.99 7.17
C ARG A 13 9.62 4.49 7.34
N ILE A 14 8.41 4.06 7.69
CA ILE A 14 8.10 2.63 7.94
C ILE A 14 8.29 1.76 6.72
N THR A 15 7.92 2.28 5.56
CA THR A 15 8.15 1.63 4.27
C THR A 15 9.47 2.08 3.63
N PRO A 16 10.10 1.21 2.82
CA PRO A 16 9.71 -0.18 2.54
C PRO A 16 9.96 -1.12 3.73
N LEU A 17 9.30 -2.29 3.75
CA LEU A 17 9.38 -3.27 4.86
C LEU A 17 10.35 -4.42 4.61
N LEU A 18 10.73 -4.65 3.35
CA LEU A 18 11.57 -5.76 2.90
C LEU A 18 12.52 -5.23 1.84
N ARG A 19 13.79 -5.66 1.89
CA ARG A 19 14.86 -5.25 0.94
C ARG A 19 14.79 -3.76 0.65
N GLU A 20 14.90 -2.97 1.71
CA GLU A 20 14.49 -1.56 1.70
C GLU A 20 15.29 -0.71 0.73
N GLU A 21 16.61 -0.90 0.73
CA GLU A 21 17.52 -0.22 -0.18
C GLU A 21 17.21 -0.56 -1.65
N ASP A 22 17.10 -1.86 -1.97
CA ASP A 22 16.75 -2.33 -3.31
C ASP A 22 15.42 -1.73 -3.80
N CYS A 23 14.40 -1.72 -2.95
CA CYS A 23 13.11 -1.13 -3.29
C CYS A 23 13.20 0.38 -3.52
N LEU A 24 13.97 1.12 -2.72
CA LEU A 24 14.12 2.58 -2.83
C LEU A 24 14.95 2.98 -4.06
N GLN A 25 15.94 2.16 -4.44
CA GLN A 25 16.82 2.41 -5.60
C GLN A 25 16.17 2.01 -6.92
N ASN A 26 15.51 0.85 -6.95
CA ASN A 26 15.15 0.20 -8.21
C ASN A 26 13.67 0.32 -8.59
N HIS A 27 12.81 0.81 -7.70
CA HIS A 27 11.38 0.97 -7.99
C HIS A 27 10.95 2.43 -7.89
N GLU A 28 9.96 2.81 -8.70
CA GLU A 28 9.31 4.11 -8.59
C GLU A 28 8.58 4.23 -7.23
N GLN A 29 8.79 5.37 -6.56
CA GLN A 29 8.26 5.66 -5.24
C GLN A 29 7.16 6.72 -5.31
N TYR A 30 6.08 6.47 -4.57
CA TYR A 30 5.19 7.50 -4.08
C TYR A 30 5.85 8.16 -2.87
N ILE A 31 6.11 9.46 -2.96
CA ILE A 31 6.66 10.27 -1.88
C ILE A 31 5.53 11.12 -1.31
N CYS A 32 5.21 10.88 -0.05
CA CYS A 32 4.22 11.64 0.70
C CYS A 32 4.61 13.11 0.77
N GLY A 33 3.75 14.00 0.26
CA GLY A 33 3.95 15.45 0.30
C GLY A 33 3.85 16.07 1.68
N VAL A 34 3.19 15.40 2.64
CA VAL A 34 3.07 15.87 4.03
C VAL A 34 4.25 15.45 4.90
N CYS A 35 4.70 14.20 4.82
CA CYS A 35 5.71 13.68 5.75
C CYS A 35 6.95 13.07 5.09
N GLY A 36 7.02 13.03 3.76
CA GLY A 36 8.16 12.49 3.01
C GLY A 36 8.27 10.96 2.99
N ARG A 37 7.30 10.21 3.55
CA ARG A 37 7.28 8.75 3.50
C ARG A 37 7.32 8.25 2.06
N CYS A 38 8.25 7.35 1.76
CA CYS A 38 8.34 6.65 0.48
C CYS A 38 7.54 5.35 0.53
N ILE A 39 6.73 5.10 -0.48
CA ILE A 39 5.93 3.89 -0.66
C ILE A 39 6.14 3.41 -2.08
N CYS A 40 6.54 2.16 -2.27
CA CYS A 40 6.66 1.58 -3.60
C CYS A 40 5.33 1.71 -4.37
N ILE A 41 5.37 2.36 -5.53
CA ILE A 41 4.26 2.44 -6.48
C ILE A 41 4.62 1.82 -7.83
N GLY A 42 5.90 1.49 -8.06
CA GLY A 42 6.36 0.79 -9.24
C GLY A 42 5.51 -0.43 -9.60
N LYS A 43 5.21 -0.56 -10.89
CA LYS A 43 4.55 -1.71 -11.49
C LYS A 43 5.62 -2.73 -11.90
N ASP A 44 5.39 -4.00 -11.58
CA ASP A 44 6.15 -5.10 -12.15
C ASP A 44 5.86 -5.15 -13.67
N GLU A 45 6.87 -4.93 -14.50
CA GLU A 45 6.70 -4.85 -15.96
C GLU A 45 6.22 -6.17 -16.58
N LYS A 46 6.55 -7.31 -15.97
CA LYS A 46 6.20 -8.63 -16.52
C LYS A 46 4.76 -9.01 -16.21
N ARG A 47 4.29 -8.65 -15.02
CA ARG A 47 2.98 -9.07 -14.49
C ARG A 47 1.95 -7.95 -14.46
N ASN A 48 2.37 -6.71 -14.70
CA ASN A 48 1.56 -5.50 -14.64
C ASN A 48 0.81 -5.36 -13.29
N VAL A 49 1.50 -5.65 -12.19
CA VAL A 49 0.96 -5.57 -10.82
C VAL A 49 1.84 -4.71 -9.92
N GLN A 50 1.24 -4.08 -8.93
CA GLN A 50 1.91 -3.31 -7.89
C GLN A 50 1.88 -4.06 -6.56
N ARG A 51 2.65 -3.58 -5.58
CA ARG A 51 2.71 -4.22 -4.25
C ARG A 51 1.34 -4.33 -3.58
N TRP A 52 0.47 -3.34 -3.75
CA TRP A 52 -0.86 -3.33 -3.13
C TRP A 52 -1.81 -4.40 -3.70
N ASN A 53 -1.53 -4.97 -4.88
CA ASN A 53 -2.33 -6.06 -5.44
C ASN A 53 -2.12 -7.39 -4.70
N PHE A 54 -1.08 -7.54 -3.89
CA PHE A 54 -0.82 -8.76 -3.14
C PHE A 54 -1.46 -8.74 -1.74
N PRO A 55 -1.80 -9.91 -1.16
CA PRO A 55 -2.28 -9.96 0.21
C PRO A 55 -1.17 -9.62 1.23
N PHE A 56 -1.62 -9.13 2.39
CA PHE A 56 -0.81 -8.73 3.54
C PHE A 56 -1.17 -9.58 4.76
N LYS A 57 -0.19 -9.74 5.66
CA LYS A 57 -0.35 -10.55 6.89
C LYS A 57 -1.16 -9.85 7.99
N SER A 58 -1.21 -8.51 7.99
CA SER A 58 -1.94 -7.72 8.98
C SER A 58 -2.62 -6.50 8.35
N LEU A 59 -3.66 -6.01 9.02
CA LEU A 59 -4.37 -4.80 8.64
C LEU A 59 -3.44 -3.58 8.62
N ASP A 60 -2.55 -3.47 9.60
CA ASP A 60 -1.64 -2.34 9.71
C ASP A 60 -0.66 -2.27 8.54
N ILE A 61 -0.13 -3.42 8.11
CA ILE A 61 0.71 -3.47 6.91
C ILE A 61 -0.12 -3.11 5.67
N ALA A 62 -1.35 -3.60 5.53
CA ALA A 62 -2.19 -3.24 4.39
C ALA A 62 -2.46 -1.72 4.33
N LYS A 63 -2.72 -1.08 5.47
CA LYS A 63 -2.89 0.39 5.58
C LYS A 63 -1.67 1.16 5.07
N LEU A 64 -0.45 0.64 5.24
CA LEU A 64 0.78 1.28 4.76
C LEU A 64 0.84 1.40 3.23
N TYR A 65 0.14 0.53 2.50
CA TYR A 65 0.11 0.52 1.03
C TYR A 65 -1.20 1.02 0.44
N LEU A 66 -2.23 1.31 1.25
CA LEU A 66 -3.52 1.75 0.74
C LEU A 66 -3.42 3.04 -0.08
N ARG A 67 -2.58 3.99 0.36
CA ARG A 67 -2.44 5.28 -0.33
C ARG A 67 -1.97 5.12 -1.79
N THR A 68 -1.11 4.16 -2.09
CA THR A 68 -0.67 3.95 -3.48
C THR A 68 -1.73 3.29 -4.33
N ALA A 69 -2.62 2.48 -3.75
CA ALA A 69 -3.82 1.98 -4.43
C ALA A 69 -4.79 3.13 -4.72
N ASP A 70 -5.13 3.94 -3.71
CA ASP A 70 -6.01 5.10 -3.86
C ASP A 70 -5.51 6.05 -4.97
N PHE A 71 -4.20 6.34 -4.96
CA PHE A 71 -3.58 7.22 -5.94
C PHE A 71 -3.55 6.64 -7.35
N THR A 72 -3.25 5.34 -7.49
CA THR A 72 -3.23 4.69 -8.81
C THR A 72 -4.62 4.66 -9.42
N MET A 73 -5.65 4.41 -8.61
CA MET A 73 -7.02 4.25 -9.09
C MET A 73 -7.84 5.55 -9.10
N LYS A 74 -7.29 6.63 -8.54
CA LYS A 74 -7.95 7.94 -8.39
C LYS A 74 -9.31 7.86 -7.68
N LYS A 75 -9.43 6.94 -6.73
CA LYS A 75 -10.64 6.71 -5.92
C LYS A 75 -10.30 6.00 -4.61
N PRO A 76 -11.17 6.05 -3.59
CA PRO A 76 -10.97 5.26 -2.37
C PRO A 76 -10.98 3.76 -2.66
N CYS A 77 -9.90 3.08 -2.32
CA CYS A 77 -9.82 1.63 -2.31
C CYS A 77 -10.12 1.10 -0.89
N GLY A 78 -10.57 -0.14 -0.81
CA GLY A 78 -10.92 -0.79 0.46
C GLY A 78 -9.97 -1.92 0.81
N ILE A 79 -9.65 -2.08 2.09
CA ILE A 79 -8.95 -3.25 2.65
C ILE A 79 -10.01 -4.24 3.12
N TYR A 80 -9.95 -5.48 2.64
CA TYR A 80 -10.88 -6.54 2.98
C TYR A 80 -10.16 -7.66 3.71
N GLU A 81 -10.86 -8.31 4.64
CA GLU A 81 -10.40 -9.54 5.30
C GLU A 81 -10.73 -10.75 4.42
N ILE A 82 -9.70 -11.51 4.07
CA ILE A 82 -9.78 -12.71 3.25
C ILE A 82 -9.29 -13.90 4.06
N PHE A 83 -10.13 -14.92 4.16
CA PHE A 83 -9.84 -16.19 4.81
C PHE A 83 -9.63 -17.26 3.74
N ASN A 84 -8.72 -18.20 3.98
CA ASN A 84 -8.66 -19.42 3.18
C ASN A 84 -9.50 -20.54 3.83
N ILE A 85 -9.59 -21.70 3.18
CA ILE A 85 -10.26 -22.90 3.71
C ILE A 85 -9.71 -23.39 5.06
N THR A 86 -8.44 -23.09 5.37
CA THR A 86 -7.82 -23.48 6.65
C THR A 86 -8.05 -22.44 7.75
N GLY A 87 -8.86 -21.40 7.50
CA GLY A 87 -9.12 -20.30 8.42
C GLY A 87 -7.98 -19.27 8.53
N ARG A 88 -6.88 -19.42 7.78
CA ARG A 88 -5.79 -18.44 7.76
C ARG A 88 -6.30 -17.13 7.19
N LYS A 89 -6.18 -16.08 8.01
CA LYS A 89 -6.57 -14.71 7.66
C LYS A 89 -5.46 -13.97 6.92
N SER A 90 -5.88 -13.14 5.97
CA SER A 90 -5.05 -12.18 5.24
C SER A 90 -5.85 -10.93 4.91
N TYR A 91 -5.16 -9.85 4.53
CA TYR A 91 -5.78 -8.59 4.17
C TYR A 91 -5.40 -8.23 2.75
N LYS A 92 -6.36 -7.86 1.92
CA LYS A 92 -6.11 -7.50 0.51
C LYS A 92 -6.85 -6.21 0.17
N ILE A 93 -6.19 -5.38 -0.63
CA ILE A 93 -6.78 -4.14 -1.14
C ILE A 93 -7.54 -4.46 -2.42
N PHE A 94 -8.79 -3.98 -2.50
CA PHE A 94 -9.62 -4.03 -3.69
C PHE A 94 -10.15 -2.63 -4.01
N THR A 95 -10.30 -2.37 -5.29
CA THR A 95 -10.76 -1.09 -5.82
C THR A 95 -12.27 -0.97 -5.85
N SER A 96 -13.00 -2.10 -5.78
CA SER A 96 -14.46 -2.14 -5.66
C SER A 96 -14.95 -3.51 -5.15
N ILE A 97 -16.25 -3.61 -4.87
CA ILE A 97 -16.90 -4.86 -4.46
C ILE A 97 -16.94 -5.88 -5.60
N GLU A 98 -17.06 -5.42 -6.85
CA GLU A 98 -17.06 -6.26 -8.05
C GLU A 98 -15.68 -6.92 -8.27
N GLU A 99 -14.60 -6.21 -7.95
CA GLU A 99 -13.25 -6.77 -8.01
C GLU A 99 -13.06 -7.85 -6.94
N LEU A 100 -13.55 -7.62 -5.71
CA LEU A 100 -13.57 -8.64 -4.66
C LEU A 100 -14.33 -9.89 -5.13
N GLN A 101 -15.55 -9.73 -5.65
CA GLN A 101 -16.37 -10.83 -6.14
C GLN A 101 -15.66 -11.61 -7.25
N SER A 102 -15.05 -10.90 -8.21
CA SER A 102 -14.27 -11.50 -9.30
C SER A 102 -13.07 -12.28 -8.76
N TYR A 103 -12.40 -11.77 -7.73
CA TYR A 103 -11.30 -12.47 -7.07
C TYR A 103 -11.77 -13.73 -6.35
N LEU A 104 -12.86 -13.67 -5.57
CA LEU A 104 -13.41 -14.84 -4.87
C LEU A 104 -13.89 -15.92 -5.84
N LYS A 105 -14.52 -15.53 -6.96
CA LYS A 105 -14.93 -16.47 -8.03
C LYS A 105 -13.74 -17.21 -8.64
N LYS A 106 -12.60 -16.52 -8.81
CA LYS A 106 -11.35 -17.11 -9.32
C LYS A 106 -10.60 -17.95 -8.28
N ASN A 107 -10.76 -17.66 -6.99
CA ASN A 107 -10.06 -18.31 -5.89
C ASN A 107 -11.07 -18.99 -4.96
N LYS A 108 -11.57 -20.16 -5.36
CA LYS A 108 -12.65 -20.89 -4.66
C LYS A 108 -12.30 -21.29 -3.22
N ASP A 109 -11.01 -21.31 -2.87
CA ASP A 109 -10.53 -21.58 -1.53
C ASP A 109 -10.54 -20.33 -0.62
N LYS A 110 -10.96 -19.17 -1.14
CA LYS A 110 -10.99 -17.89 -0.42
C LYS A 110 -12.41 -17.44 -0.12
N THR A 111 -12.59 -16.84 1.06
CA THR A 111 -13.86 -16.26 1.49
C THR A 111 -13.64 -14.89 2.12
N CYS A 112 -14.58 -13.96 1.90
CA CYS A 112 -14.69 -12.71 2.64
C CYS A 112 -16.04 -12.71 3.37
N TYR A 113 -16.04 -12.96 4.68
CA TYR A 113 -17.30 -13.09 5.42
C TYR A 113 -18.11 -11.81 5.47
N LEU A 114 -17.43 -10.67 5.63
CA LEU A 114 -18.09 -9.37 5.81
C LEU A 114 -18.59 -8.77 4.49
N MET A 115 -18.00 -9.15 3.34
CA MET A 115 -18.26 -8.54 2.03
C MET A 115 -18.23 -7.00 2.01
N LYS A 116 -17.54 -6.40 2.98
CA LYS A 116 -17.32 -4.95 3.14
C LYS A 116 -15.87 -4.71 3.55
N PRO A 117 -15.30 -3.55 3.22
CA PRO A 117 -13.95 -3.24 3.65
C PRO A 117 -13.92 -3.06 5.18
N VAL A 118 -12.91 -3.61 5.82
CA VAL A 118 -12.60 -3.35 7.23
C VAL A 118 -11.91 -1.99 7.42
N TYR A 119 -11.38 -1.42 6.33
CA TYR A 119 -10.82 -0.08 6.32
C TYR A 119 -10.90 0.51 4.91
N ILE A 120 -11.42 1.73 4.80
CA ILE A 120 -11.53 2.52 3.57
C ILE A 120 -11.50 4.00 3.95
N LYS A 121 -11.12 4.87 3.02
CA LYS A 121 -11.25 6.33 3.18
C LYS A 121 -12.57 6.81 2.61
N ASP A 122 -13.15 7.84 3.23
CA ASP A 122 -14.44 8.38 2.78
C ASP A 122 -14.36 8.95 1.35
N ARG A 123 -13.23 9.59 1.02
CA ARG A 123 -12.99 10.15 -0.32
C ARG A 123 -11.51 10.12 -0.70
N TYR A 124 -11.26 10.17 -2.01
CA TYR A 124 -9.93 10.36 -2.56
C TYR A 124 -9.58 11.84 -2.55
N GLU A 125 -8.36 12.15 -2.10
CA GLU A 125 -7.82 13.51 -2.08
C GLU A 125 -6.45 13.52 -2.75
N GLU A 126 -6.21 14.52 -3.60
CA GLU A 126 -4.88 14.82 -4.13
C GLU A 126 -4.13 15.78 -3.22
N PHE A 127 -2.81 15.64 -3.12
CA PHE A 127 -1.97 16.52 -2.33
C PHE A 127 -0.94 17.16 -3.28
N PRO A 128 -0.83 18.49 -3.32
CA PRO A 128 -0.03 19.19 -4.32
C PRO A 128 1.48 18.89 -4.23
N ASN A 129 1.95 18.50 -3.03
CA ASN A 129 3.35 18.19 -2.78
C ASN A 129 3.69 16.70 -2.95
N THR A 130 2.73 15.85 -3.31
CA THR A 130 2.99 14.44 -3.64
C THR A 130 3.95 14.36 -4.83
N LYS A 131 4.95 13.47 -4.75
CA LYS A 131 5.87 13.22 -5.87
C LYS A 131 5.88 11.74 -6.22
N ILE A 132 5.87 11.45 -7.52
CA ILE A 132 6.06 10.10 -8.06
C ILE A 132 7.39 10.11 -8.81
N LYS A 133 8.40 9.38 -8.32
CA LYS A 133 9.71 9.31 -8.99
C LYS A 133 10.57 8.17 -8.47
N PHE A 134 11.61 7.85 -9.23
CA PHE A 134 12.79 7.15 -8.72
C PHE A 134 13.60 8.07 -7.80
N LEU A 135 14.14 7.52 -6.73
CA LEU A 135 15.06 8.24 -5.84
C LEU A 135 16.47 8.15 -6.39
N ASN A 136 17.25 9.23 -6.25
CA ASN A 136 18.68 9.14 -6.47
C ASN A 136 19.39 8.57 -5.23
N LYS A 137 20.67 8.18 -5.39
CA LYS A 137 21.47 7.56 -4.32
C LYS A 137 21.48 8.37 -3.02
N ILE A 138 21.65 9.69 -3.10
CA ILE A 138 21.68 10.59 -1.94
C ILE A 138 20.33 10.58 -1.21
N GLU A 139 19.23 10.58 -1.95
CA GLU A 139 17.88 10.51 -1.36
C GLU A 139 17.61 9.18 -0.67
N VAL A 140 18.07 8.07 -1.25
CA VAL A 140 17.98 6.74 -0.64
C VAL A 140 18.77 6.68 0.67
N GLU A 141 20.04 7.08 0.64
CA GLU A 141 20.92 7.08 1.82
C GLU A 141 20.33 7.94 2.95
N ARG A 142 19.86 9.15 2.62
CA ARG A 142 19.19 10.03 3.59
C ARG A 142 17.95 9.37 4.19
N TYR A 143 17.10 8.75 3.36
CA TYR A 143 15.87 8.13 3.82
C TYR A 143 16.14 6.94 4.75
N LEU A 144 17.12 6.09 4.42
CA LEU A 144 17.55 4.97 5.26
C LEU A 144 18.18 5.46 6.57
N PHE A 145 19.01 6.50 6.52
CA PHE A 145 19.59 7.11 7.72
C PHE A 145 18.53 7.67 8.66
N GLU A 146 17.54 8.41 8.14
CA GLU A 146 16.40 8.91 8.93
C GLU A 146 15.57 7.76 9.53
N LYS A 147 15.50 6.61 8.87
CA LYS A 147 14.80 5.43 9.37
C LYS A 147 15.50 4.79 10.57
N LEU A 148 16.83 4.83 10.64
CA LEU A 148 17.61 4.29 11.76
C LEU A 148 17.49 5.13 13.05
N LYS A 149 17.10 6.41 12.93
CA LYS A 149 17.00 7.37 14.04
C LYS A 149 15.62 7.40 14.72
N ARG A 150 14.82 6.36 14.53
CA ARG A 150 13.47 6.27 15.07
C ARG A 150 13.42 5.93 16.53
#